data_AF-A0A3C1HC94-F1
#
_entry.id   AF-A0A3C1HC94-F1
#
_cell.length_a   1.000
_cell.length_b   1.000
_cell.length_c   1.000
_cell.angle_alpha   90.00
_cell.angle_beta   90.00
_cell.angle_gamma   90.00
#
_symmetry.space_group_name_H-M   'P 1'
#
loop_
_entity.id
_entity.type
_entity.pdbx_description
1 polymer ?
#
loop_
_entity_poly.entity_id
_entity_poly.type
_entity_poly.pdbx_seq_one_letter_code
_entity_poly.pdbx_strand_id
1 'polypeptide(L)'
;MNLSPSPVRTNLNACTAMVAILKQSASHPSLAPRLRGVFLPLLLALAGCLSAVTARAQWATQTVTLQPGWNAVFLEVQPEPRDCDSVFGGLPVESVWAWNRRFNTVQFLQDVSKLLPGSPDWLTYFPVAQGNPAMTTLFAVHGGRSYLVKSTAATPVTWHVHGRPVVPVRDWVKGSLNLAGFSVDSSSPPTFANFFAASPAHAGQAVFRLQPSGLW
;
A
#
# COMPACT_ATOMS: atom_id res chain seq x y z
N MET A 1 41.00 -19.75 -18.53
CA MET A 1 41.08 -18.70 -17.49
C MET A 1 39.90 -18.89 -16.58
N ASN A 2 40.15 -19.39 -15.38
CA ASN A 2 39.17 -19.92 -14.45
C ASN A 2 39.08 -18.93 -13.28
N LEU A 3 37.96 -18.21 -13.14
CA LEU A 3 37.75 -17.27 -12.02
C LEU A 3 36.76 -17.90 -11.04
N SER A 4 37.34 -18.30 -9.90
CA SER A 4 36.66 -18.74 -8.70
C SER A 4 35.90 -17.58 -8.04
N PRO A 5 34.71 -17.82 -7.45
CA PRO A 5 33.97 -16.80 -6.71
C PRO A 5 34.46 -16.64 -5.26
N SER A 6 34.77 -15.40 -4.88
CA SER A 6 35.07 -14.99 -3.51
C SER A 6 33.81 -15.00 -2.62
N PRO A 7 33.90 -15.46 -1.35
CA PRO A 7 32.77 -15.45 -0.43
C PRO A 7 32.54 -14.07 0.22
N VAL A 8 31.31 -13.60 0.17
CA VAL A 8 30.82 -12.40 0.88
C VAL A 8 30.77 -12.69 2.38
N ARG A 9 31.54 -11.93 3.15
CA ARG A 9 31.58 -12.00 4.62
C ARG A 9 30.28 -11.44 5.22
N THR A 10 29.60 -12.29 5.99
CA THR A 10 28.54 -11.96 6.94
C THR A 10 29.13 -11.15 8.10
N ASN A 11 28.67 -9.90 8.26
CA ASN A 11 28.99 -9.07 9.42
C ASN A 11 28.16 -9.51 10.64
N LEU A 12 28.64 -10.53 11.35
CA LEU A 12 28.33 -10.76 12.77
C LEU A 12 29.27 -9.85 13.58
N ASN A 13 28.83 -8.69 14.05
CA ASN A 13 29.59 -7.90 15.04
C ASN A 13 28.74 -6.80 15.73
N ALA A 14 27.55 -7.16 16.20
CA ALA A 14 26.78 -6.31 17.13
C ALA A 14 26.74 -6.87 18.58
N CYS A 15 27.25 -8.08 18.83
CA CYS A 15 27.22 -8.70 20.17
C CYS A 15 28.46 -8.41 21.05
N THR A 16 29.55 -7.89 20.50
CA THR A 16 30.82 -7.76 21.26
C THR A 16 31.01 -6.38 21.92
N ALA A 17 30.18 -5.38 21.60
CA ALA A 17 30.30 -4.04 22.18
C ALA A 17 29.63 -3.88 23.57
N MET A 18 28.79 -4.83 23.99
CA MET A 18 27.98 -4.69 25.20
C MET A 18 28.66 -5.23 26.48
N VAL A 19 29.79 -5.94 26.36
CA VAL A 19 30.51 -6.54 27.51
C VAL A 19 31.63 -5.64 28.05
N ALA A 20 32.05 -4.60 27.33
CA ALA A 20 33.19 -3.77 27.73
C ALA A 20 32.85 -2.57 28.66
N ILE A 21 31.57 -2.22 28.84
CA ILE A 21 31.15 -1.01 29.60
C ILE A 21 30.81 -1.33 31.08
N LEU A 22 30.97 -2.58 31.54
CA LEU A 22 30.69 -2.95 32.93
C LEU A 22 31.93 -3.12 33.83
N LYS A 23 33.15 -2.79 33.35
CA LYS A 23 34.41 -3.01 34.09
C LYS A 23 35.12 -1.75 34.62
N GLN A 24 34.47 -0.59 34.62
CA GLN A 24 35.01 0.61 35.29
C GLN A 24 34.00 1.18 36.27
N SER A 25 33.91 0.56 37.45
CA SER A 25 33.28 1.18 38.62
C SER A 25 33.86 0.58 39.89
N ALA A 26 35.12 0.89 40.19
CA ALA A 26 35.70 0.62 41.50
C ALA A 26 36.89 1.55 41.77
N SER A 27 36.62 2.79 42.15
CA SER A 27 37.41 3.57 43.12
C SER A 27 37.00 5.04 43.05
N HIS A 28 36.13 5.49 43.96
CA HIS A 28 36.16 6.84 44.55
C HIS A 28 35.13 6.91 45.70
N PRO A 29 35.46 7.54 46.84
CA PRO A 29 34.60 7.54 48.02
C PRO A 29 33.54 8.66 47.99
N SER A 30 32.36 8.29 48.48
CA SER A 30 31.28 9.11 49.08
C SER A 30 30.95 10.48 48.47
N LEU A 31 29.87 10.54 47.68
CA LEU A 31 28.93 11.65 47.72
C LEU A 31 27.49 11.17 47.47
N ALA A 32 26.64 11.38 48.49
CA ALA A 32 25.17 11.44 48.53
C ALA A 32 24.30 10.35 47.84
N PRO A 33 23.47 9.60 48.60
CA PRO A 33 22.57 8.58 48.06
C PRO A 33 21.17 9.16 47.82
N ARG A 34 20.92 9.97 46.77
CA ARG A 34 19.53 10.44 46.51
C ARG A 34 19.04 10.48 45.06
N LEU A 35 19.78 9.95 44.08
CA LEU A 35 19.31 9.94 42.67
C LEU A 35 19.29 8.55 42.00
N ARG A 36 19.33 7.45 42.76
CA ARG A 36 19.34 6.08 42.21
C ARG A 36 17.97 5.40 42.09
N GLY A 37 16.91 5.97 42.67
CA GLY A 37 15.62 5.27 42.83
C GLY A 37 14.62 5.40 41.67
N VAL A 38 14.69 6.47 40.86
CA VAL A 38 13.62 6.79 39.88
C VAL A 38 14.06 6.59 38.43
N PHE A 39 15.34 6.79 38.12
CA PHE A 39 15.82 6.71 36.73
C PHE A 39 15.99 5.27 36.22
N LEU A 40 16.36 4.31 37.08
CA LEU A 40 16.53 2.92 36.70
C LEU A 40 15.21 2.21 36.31
N PRO A 41 14.10 2.33 37.06
CA PRO A 41 12.83 1.73 36.66
C PRO A 41 12.23 2.43 35.42
N LEU A 42 12.47 3.73 35.24
CA LEU A 42 12.04 4.46 34.04
C LEU A 42 12.79 3.99 32.79
N LEU A 43 14.10 3.74 32.89
CA LEU A 43 14.93 3.28 31.77
C LEU A 43 14.65 1.81 31.42
N LEU A 44 14.34 0.97 32.41
CA LEU A 44 13.86 -0.42 32.21
C LEU A 44 12.44 -0.45 31.63
N ALA A 45 11.54 0.43 32.05
CA ALA A 45 10.20 0.56 31.46
C ALA A 45 10.28 1.03 30.00
N LEU A 46 11.15 2.01 29.70
CA LEU A 46 11.36 2.48 28.33
C LEU A 46 11.97 1.39 27.43
N ALA A 47 12.95 0.63 27.92
CA ALA A 47 13.54 -0.50 27.19
C ALA A 47 12.56 -1.69 26.99
N GLY A 48 11.66 -1.91 27.95
CA GLY A 48 10.56 -2.86 27.82
C GLY A 48 9.49 -2.42 26.81
N CYS A 49 9.20 -1.11 26.73
CA CYS A 49 8.29 -0.58 25.73
C CYS A 49 8.86 -0.61 24.30
N LEU A 50 10.18 -0.47 24.12
CA LEU A 50 10.81 -0.53 22.80
C LEU A 50 10.94 -1.96 22.23
N SER A 51 10.88 -2.99 23.08
CA SER A 51 11.02 -4.39 22.64
C SER A 51 9.69 -5.07 22.24
N ALA A 52 8.54 -4.41 22.47
CA ALA A 52 7.23 -5.02 22.27
C ALA A 52 6.65 -4.93 20.85
N VAL A 53 7.24 -4.18 19.91
CA VAL A 53 6.71 -4.08 18.53
C VAL A 53 7.82 -4.05 17.50
N THR A 54 8.42 -5.21 17.20
CA THR A 54 9.00 -5.40 15.87
C THR A 54 7.85 -5.59 14.88
N ALA A 55 7.30 -4.49 14.36
CA ALA A 55 6.42 -4.55 13.20
C ALA A 55 7.28 -5.06 12.02
N ARG A 56 7.25 -6.38 11.76
CA ARG A 56 7.93 -6.91 10.58
C ARG A 56 7.21 -6.32 9.37
N ALA A 57 7.92 -5.54 8.57
CA ALA A 57 7.53 -5.24 7.20
C ALA A 57 7.55 -6.56 6.42
N GLN A 58 6.51 -7.37 6.62
CA GLN A 58 6.41 -8.70 6.04
C GLN A 58 6.05 -8.56 4.57
N TRP A 59 6.74 -9.35 3.75
CA TRP A 59 6.36 -9.51 2.36
C TRP A 59 5.07 -10.32 2.28
N ALA A 60 4.20 -9.94 1.36
CA ALA A 60 2.96 -10.62 1.06
C ALA A 60 2.79 -10.73 -0.45
N THR A 61 2.10 -11.78 -0.89
CA THR A 61 1.70 -11.96 -2.29
C THR A 61 0.20 -11.80 -2.40
N GLN A 62 -0.25 -10.81 -3.16
CA GLN A 62 -1.63 -10.70 -3.57
C GLN A 62 -1.82 -11.47 -4.89
N THR A 63 -2.82 -12.34 -4.93
CA THR A 63 -3.17 -13.10 -6.13
C THR A 63 -4.43 -12.50 -6.75
N VAL A 64 -4.33 -12.10 -8.02
CA VAL A 64 -5.42 -11.50 -8.79
C VAL A 64 -5.67 -12.34 -10.04
N THR A 65 -6.91 -12.72 -10.27
CA THR A 65 -7.31 -13.40 -11.52
C THR A 65 -7.79 -12.38 -12.53
N LEU A 66 -7.03 -12.18 -13.60
CA LEU A 66 -7.40 -11.30 -14.71
C LEU A 66 -8.27 -12.07 -15.71
N GLN A 67 -9.51 -11.62 -15.88
CA GLN A 67 -10.42 -12.09 -16.93
C GLN A 67 -10.04 -11.49 -18.29
N PRO A 68 -10.44 -12.10 -19.41
CA PRO A 68 -10.37 -11.47 -20.73
C PRO A 68 -11.05 -10.09 -20.73
N GLY A 69 -10.41 -9.08 -21.31
CA GLY A 69 -10.94 -7.72 -21.36
C GLY A 69 -10.65 -6.91 -20.09
N TRP A 70 -11.61 -6.11 -19.63
CA TRP A 70 -11.42 -5.12 -18.57
C TRP A 70 -11.57 -5.71 -17.17
N ASN A 71 -10.59 -5.44 -16.31
CA ASN A 71 -10.56 -5.86 -14.91
C ASN A 71 -10.39 -4.65 -14.01
N ALA A 72 -11.28 -4.51 -13.01
CA ALA A 72 -11.09 -3.58 -11.91
C ALA A 72 -10.28 -4.27 -10.82
N VAL A 73 -9.06 -3.78 -10.58
CA VAL A 73 -8.13 -4.37 -9.60
C VAL A 73 -7.78 -3.35 -8.54
N PHE A 74 -7.89 -3.72 -7.28
CA PHE A 74 -7.36 -2.95 -6.16
C PHE A 74 -6.11 -3.64 -5.62
N LEU A 75 -4.98 -2.92 -5.57
CA LEU A 75 -3.73 -3.47 -5.03
C LEU A 75 -3.62 -3.18 -3.53
N GLU A 76 -3.45 -4.22 -2.74
CA GLU A 76 -3.28 -4.13 -1.28
C GLU A 76 -1.81 -4.09 -0.87
N VAL A 77 -0.93 -4.58 -1.76
CA VAL A 77 0.51 -4.59 -1.55
C VAL A 77 1.18 -3.52 -2.42
N GLN A 78 2.21 -2.87 -1.88
CA GLN A 78 3.14 -2.04 -2.66
C GLN A 78 4.13 -2.98 -3.35
N PRO A 79 4.13 -3.07 -4.69
CA PRO A 79 5.09 -3.88 -5.42
C PRO A 79 6.51 -3.32 -5.26
N GLU A 80 7.48 -4.21 -5.28
CA GLU A 80 8.91 -3.90 -5.33
C GLU A 80 9.59 -4.96 -6.24
N PRO A 81 10.09 -4.59 -7.43
CA PRO A 81 10.08 -3.25 -8.03
C PRO A 81 8.67 -2.71 -8.33
N ARG A 82 8.53 -1.39 -8.39
CA ARG A 82 7.25 -0.70 -8.59
C ARG A 82 7.01 -0.17 -10.00
N ASP A 83 7.98 -0.26 -10.90
CA ASP A 83 7.84 0.15 -12.28
C ASP A 83 6.84 -0.75 -13.03
N CYS A 84 6.11 -0.18 -13.97
CA CYS A 84 5.02 -0.89 -14.63
C CYS A 84 5.50 -2.08 -15.47
N ASP A 85 6.64 -1.96 -16.15
CA ASP A 85 7.19 -3.06 -16.95
C ASP A 85 7.58 -4.27 -16.09
N SER A 86 8.14 -4.06 -14.90
CA SER A 86 8.44 -5.16 -13.97
C SER A 86 7.17 -5.77 -13.36
N VAL A 87 6.18 -4.95 -13.02
CA VAL A 87 4.95 -5.40 -12.34
C VAL A 87 4.01 -6.16 -13.27
N PHE A 88 3.92 -5.72 -14.54
CA PHE A 88 3.05 -6.32 -15.56
C PHE A 88 3.81 -7.20 -16.56
N GLY A 89 5.12 -7.36 -16.39
CA GLY A 89 5.97 -8.13 -17.28
C GLY A 89 5.51 -9.57 -17.43
N GLY A 90 5.45 -10.05 -18.68
CA GLY A 90 5.01 -11.41 -19.00
C GLY A 90 3.49 -11.64 -18.95
N LEU A 91 2.70 -10.65 -18.54
CA LEU A 91 1.24 -10.72 -18.61
C LEU A 91 0.72 -10.25 -19.98
N PRO A 92 -0.39 -10.82 -20.48
CA PRO A 92 -1.06 -10.36 -21.69
C PRO A 92 -1.88 -9.09 -21.41
N VAL A 93 -1.20 -8.00 -21.06
CA VAL A 93 -1.82 -6.71 -20.74
C VAL A 93 -1.72 -5.78 -21.95
N GLU A 94 -2.85 -5.21 -22.38
CA GLU A 94 -2.87 -4.20 -23.44
C GLU A 94 -2.60 -2.80 -22.88
N SER A 95 -3.28 -2.47 -21.78
CA SER A 95 -3.11 -1.19 -21.11
C SER A 95 -3.57 -1.23 -19.65
N VAL A 96 -3.00 -0.34 -18.84
CA VAL A 96 -3.37 -0.15 -17.44
C VAL A 96 -3.68 1.32 -17.19
N TRP A 97 -4.77 1.58 -16.49
CA TRP A 97 -5.29 2.92 -16.26
C TRP A 97 -5.47 3.15 -14.77
N ALA A 98 -5.05 4.31 -14.30
CA ALA A 98 -5.21 4.73 -12.92
C ALA A 98 -5.80 6.14 -12.87
N TRP A 99 -6.86 6.33 -12.10
CA TRP A 99 -7.48 7.64 -11.94
C TRP A 99 -6.50 8.65 -11.32
N ASN A 100 -6.31 9.82 -11.94
CA ASN A 100 -5.42 10.88 -11.51
C ASN A 100 -6.09 11.82 -10.49
N ARG A 101 -6.16 11.40 -9.21
CA ARG A 101 -6.83 12.17 -8.14
C ARG A 101 -6.28 13.58 -7.87
N ARG A 102 -5.07 13.90 -8.34
CA ARG A 102 -4.48 15.25 -8.17
C ARG A 102 -5.11 16.29 -9.09
N PHE A 103 -5.94 15.86 -10.03
CA PHE A 103 -6.61 16.78 -10.94
C PHE A 103 -7.96 17.20 -10.38
N ASN A 104 -8.12 18.52 -10.21
CA ASN A 104 -9.39 19.16 -9.87
C ASN A 104 -9.93 19.88 -11.10
N THR A 105 -10.78 19.22 -11.89
CA THR A 105 -11.51 19.95 -12.93
C THR A 105 -12.73 20.63 -12.34
N VAL A 106 -12.82 21.94 -12.53
CA VAL A 106 -14.11 22.57 -12.82
C VAL A 106 -14.65 21.86 -14.06
N GLN A 107 -15.57 20.91 -13.87
CA GLN A 107 -16.11 20.05 -14.94
C GLN A 107 -17.24 20.71 -15.73
N PHE A 108 -17.63 21.95 -15.38
CA PHE A 108 -18.64 22.69 -16.13
C PHE A 108 -17.98 23.47 -17.28
N LEU A 109 -18.11 22.91 -18.48
CA LEU A 109 -17.91 23.64 -19.72
C LEU A 109 -19.07 24.63 -19.89
N GLN A 110 -18.81 25.92 -19.71
CA GLN A 110 -19.75 26.97 -20.13
C GLN A 110 -19.77 27.13 -21.65
N ASP A 111 -18.71 26.68 -22.34
CA ASP A 111 -18.55 26.82 -23.78
C ASP A 111 -18.08 25.49 -24.39
N VAL A 112 -18.94 24.88 -25.19
CA VAL A 112 -18.73 23.60 -25.87
C VAL A 112 -17.69 23.72 -27.01
N SER A 113 -17.40 24.94 -27.47
CA SER A 113 -16.41 25.19 -28.54
C SER A 113 -14.97 25.24 -28.04
N LYS A 114 -14.76 25.27 -26.72
CA LYS A 114 -13.44 25.40 -26.13
C LYS A 114 -12.84 24.02 -25.84
N LEU A 115 -11.80 23.65 -26.60
CA LEU A 115 -11.00 22.45 -26.32
C LEU A 115 -10.34 22.59 -24.95
N LEU A 116 -10.56 21.62 -24.05
CA LEU A 116 -9.82 21.54 -22.81
C LEU A 116 -8.33 21.28 -23.14
N PRO A 117 -7.38 21.96 -22.48
CA PRO A 117 -5.98 21.58 -22.59
C PRO A 117 -5.84 20.12 -22.14
N GLY A 118 -5.24 19.29 -23.00
CA GLY A 118 -5.11 17.84 -22.83
C GLY A 118 -4.43 17.49 -21.52
N SER A 119 -5.24 17.24 -20.50
CA SER A 119 -4.83 16.87 -19.16
C SER A 119 -5.55 15.56 -18.87
N PRO A 120 -4.89 14.39 -19.00
CA PRO A 120 -5.62 13.16 -18.90
C PRO A 120 -5.98 12.94 -17.42
N ASP A 121 -7.28 12.95 -17.15
CA ASP A 121 -7.86 12.54 -15.86
C ASP A 121 -7.40 11.12 -15.44
N TRP A 122 -6.81 10.38 -16.38
CA TRP A 122 -6.27 9.05 -16.23
C TRP A 122 -4.77 9.02 -16.50
N LEU A 123 -4.03 8.38 -15.62
CA LEU A 123 -2.67 7.93 -15.91
C LEU A 123 -2.77 6.59 -16.67
N THR A 124 -2.04 6.46 -17.76
CA THR A 124 -2.08 5.32 -18.67
C THR A 124 -0.73 4.65 -18.77
N TYR A 125 -0.70 3.32 -18.79
CA TYR A 125 0.49 2.53 -19.09
C TYR A 125 0.19 1.61 -20.26
N PHE A 126 1.10 1.61 -21.24
CA PHE A 126 1.09 0.73 -22.39
C PHE A 126 2.41 -0.06 -22.41
N PRO A 127 2.37 -1.41 -22.35
CA PRO A 127 3.58 -2.20 -22.34
C PRO A 127 4.41 -2.03 -23.62
N VAL A 128 5.74 -2.10 -23.49
CA VAL A 128 6.65 -1.97 -24.64
C VAL A 128 6.41 -3.05 -25.71
N ALA A 129 6.06 -4.26 -25.28
CA ALA A 129 5.91 -5.40 -26.18
C ALA A 129 4.60 -5.40 -27.00
N GLN A 130 3.55 -4.71 -26.53
CA GLN A 130 2.18 -4.88 -27.05
C GLN A 130 1.42 -3.56 -27.26
N GLY A 131 1.96 -2.43 -26.79
CA GLY A 131 1.26 -1.14 -26.80
C GLY A 131 2.04 -0.01 -27.48
N ASN A 132 1.60 1.23 -27.24
CA ASN A 132 2.29 2.44 -27.65
C ASN A 132 2.97 3.09 -26.43
N PRO A 133 4.19 2.68 -26.04
CA PRO A 133 4.83 3.13 -24.80
C PRO A 133 5.06 4.64 -24.77
N ALA A 134 5.08 5.33 -25.92
CA ALA A 134 5.18 6.79 -25.98
C ALA A 134 3.95 7.52 -25.39
N MET A 135 2.82 6.82 -25.24
CA MET A 135 1.60 7.34 -24.62
C MET A 135 1.50 7.01 -23.12
N THR A 136 2.53 6.40 -22.53
CA THR A 136 2.56 6.07 -21.11
C THR A 136 2.75 7.34 -20.27
N THR A 137 1.86 7.53 -19.31
CA THR A 137 1.89 8.57 -18.28
C THR A 137 1.88 7.98 -16.85
N LEU A 138 1.54 6.68 -16.71
CA LEU A 138 1.67 5.89 -15.49
C LEU A 138 3.01 5.17 -15.49
N PHE A 139 3.96 5.65 -14.68
CA PHE A 139 5.32 5.09 -14.62
C PHE A 139 5.59 4.22 -13.38
N ALA A 140 4.67 4.22 -12.41
CA ALA A 140 4.81 3.45 -11.18
C ALA A 140 3.46 2.93 -10.68
N VAL A 141 3.50 1.69 -10.20
CA VAL A 141 2.39 1.00 -9.54
C VAL A 141 2.50 1.19 -8.03
N HIS A 142 1.38 1.54 -7.41
CA HIS A 142 1.28 1.84 -6.00
C HIS A 142 0.26 0.92 -5.33
N GLY A 143 0.63 0.42 -4.16
CA GLY A 143 -0.33 -0.25 -3.28
C GLY A 143 -1.34 0.74 -2.70
N GLY A 144 -2.46 0.24 -2.23
CA GLY A 144 -3.58 1.03 -1.74
C GLY A 144 -4.33 1.81 -2.84
N ARG A 145 -4.22 1.39 -4.11
CA ARG A 145 -4.80 2.10 -5.26
C ARG A 145 -5.53 1.14 -6.21
N SER A 146 -6.57 1.66 -6.86
CA SER A 146 -7.33 0.97 -7.90
C SER A 146 -6.76 1.23 -9.30
N TYR A 147 -6.84 0.20 -10.13
CA TYR A 147 -6.40 0.16 -11.52
C TYR A 147 -7.48 -0.49 -12.39
N LEU A 148 -7.61 -0.01 -13.62
CA LEU A 148 -8.31 -0.73 -14.69
C LEU A 148 -7.25 -1.38 -15.57
N VAL A 149 -7.27 -2.71 -15.63
CA VAL A 149 -6.31 -3.51 -16.39
C VAL A 149 -7.05 -4.16 -17.56
N LYS A 150 -6.65 -3.86 -18.79
CA LYS A 150 -7.16 -4.50 -19.99
C LYS A 150 -6.27 -5.68 -20.38
N SER A 151 -6.80 -6.88 -20.30
CA SER A 151 -6.13 -8.13 -20.66
C SER A 151 -6.52 -8.57 -22.07
N THR A 152 -5.53 -8.97 -22.86
CA THR A 152 -5.71 -9.60 -24.19
C THR A 152 -5.75 -11.13 -24.13
N ALA A 153 -5.68 -11.70 -22.92
CA ALA A 153 -5.78 -13.14 -22.74
C ALA A 153 -7.11 -13.69 -23.28
N ALA A 154 -7.06 -14.84 -23.95
CA ALA A 154 -8.26 -15.57 -24.36
C ALA A 154 -8.95 -16.29 -23.18
N THR A 155 -8.19 -16.59 -22.13
CA THR A 155 -8.65 -17.26 -20.91
C THR A 155 -8.14 -16.52 -19.67
N PRO A 156 -8.72 -16.75 -18.47
CA PRO A 156 -8.28 -16.07 -17.26
C PRO A 156 -6.81 -16.37 -16.92
N VAL A 157 -6.06 -15.34 -16.51
CA VAL A 157 -4.64 -15.44 -16.15
C VAL A 157 -4.44 -15.02 -14.70
N THR A 158 -3.67 -15.82 -13.96
CA THR A 158 -3.31 -15.49 -12.58
C THR A 158 -2.12 -14.54 -12.55
N TRP A 159 -2.30 -13.41 -11.88
CA TRP A 159 -1.27 -12.42 -11.61
C TRP A 159 -0.91 -12.44 -10.13
N HIS A 160 0.36 -12.65 -9.82
CA HIS A 160 0.89 -12.61 -8.47
C HIS A 160 1.67 -11.32 -8.25
N VAL A 161 1.17 -10.49 -7.34
CA VAL A 161 1.82 -9.23 -6.96
C VAL A 161 2.52 -9.44 -5.63
N HIS A 162 3.84 -9.49 -5.66
CA HIS A 162 4.66 -9.58 -4.45
C HIS A 162 5.03 -8.18 -3.96
N GLY A 163 4.81 -7.91 -2.68
CA GLY A 163 5.00 -6.57 -2.14
C GLY A 163 4.86 -6.48 -0.64
N ARG A 164 4.96 -5.25 -0.14
CA ARG A 164 4.69 -4.96 1.28
C ARG A 164 3.24 -4.53 1.44
N PRO A 165 2.46 -5.09 2.38
CA PRO A 165 1.10 -4.63 2.66
C PRO A 165 1.05 -3.13 2.91
N VAL A 166 0.07 -2.45 2.32
CA VAL A 166 -0.16 -1.00 2.48
C VAL A 166 -1.53 -0.76 3.06
N VAL A 167 -1.59 0.13 4.05
CA VAL A 167 -2.87 0.69 4.51
C VAL A 167 -3.24 1.85 3.56
N PRO A 168 -4.35 1.76 2.81
CA PRO A 168 -4.73 2.81 1.88
C PRO A 168 -5.09 4.11 2.61
N VAL A 169 -4.49 5.22 2.19
CA VAL A 169 -4.85 6.56 2.66
C VAL A 169 -6.06 7.04 1.87
N ARG A 170 -7.13 7.43 2.57
CA ARG A 170 -8.31 8.03 1.94
C ARG A 170 -8.31 9.54 2.14
N ASP A 171 -8.32 10.26 1.03
CA ASP A 171 -8.55 11.69 1.03
C ASP A 171 -10.05 11.94 0.93
N TRP A 172 -10.62 12.52 1.99
CA TRP A 172 -12.00 12.94 2.03
C TRP A 172 -12.13 14.39 1.56
N VAL A 173 -12.88 14.61 0.49
CA VAL A 173 -13.17 15.95 -0.05
C VAL A 173 -14.52 16.42 0.48
N LYS A 174 -14.51 17.45 1.33
CA LYS A 174 -15.73 18.06 1.87
C LYS A 174 -16.57 18.66 0.73
N GLY A 175 -17.89 18.45 0.78
CA GLY A 175 -18.82 19.00 -0.22
C GLY A 175 -18.76 18.32 -1.59
N SER A 176 -18.14 17.14 -1.67
CA SER A 176 -18.05 16.32 -2.88
C SER A 176 -18.47 14.88 -2.60
N LEU A 177 -18.69 14.11 -3.66
CA LEU A 177 -18.94 12.67 -3.57
C LEU A 177 -17.60 11.95 -3.39
N ASN A 178 -17.48 11.20 -2.30
CA ASN A 178 -16.28 10.42 -1.99
C ASN A 178 -16.58 8.93 -2.23
N LEU A 179 -15.93 8.34 -3.22
CA LEU A 179 -15.97 6.89 -3.38
C LEU A 179 -14.98 6.25 -2.40
N ALA A 180 -15.49 5.43 -1.49
CA ALA A 180 -14.71 4.84 -0.41
C ALA A 180 -15.16 3.39 -0.17
N GLY A 181 -14.20 2.45 -0.14
CA GLY A 181 -14.48 1.02 0.06
C GLY A 181 -13.63 0.43 1.17
N PHE A 182 -14.25 -0.19 2.17
CA PHE A 182 -13.60 -0.72 3.37
C PHE A 182 -13.31 -2.21 3.22
N SER A 183 -12.14 -2.64 3.68
CA SER A 183 -11.84 -4.06 3.81
C SER A 183 -12.76 -4.65 4.88
N VAL A 184 -13.49 -5.70 4.50
CA VAL A 184 -14.34 -6.49 5.41
C VAL A 184 -13.77 -7.89 5.51
N ASP A 185 -13.85 -8.48 6.69
CA ASP A 185 -13.53 -9.89 6.86
C ASP A 185 -14.53 -10.73 6.06
N SER A 186 -14.04 -11.57 5.15
CA SER A 186 -14.89 -12.43 4.33
C SER A 186 -15.52 -13.58 5.11
N SER A 187 -14.88 -13.98 6.22
CA SER A 187 -15.38 -15.04 7.11
C SER A 187 -16.41 -14.51 8.13
N SER A 188 -16.33 -13.23 8.46
CA SER A 188 -17.25 -12.55 9.37
C SER A 188 -17.57 -11.12 8.89
N PRO A 189 -18.32 -10.97 7.79
CA PRO A 189 -18.59 -9.64 7.23
C PRO A 189 -19.51 -8.86 8.18
N PRO A 190 -19.16 -7.61 8.54
CA PRO A 190 -20.04 -6.78 9.36
C PRO A 190 -21.30 -6.42 8.57
N THR A 191 -22.45 -6.38 9.25
CA THR A 191 -23.63 -5.75 8.69
C THR A 191 -23.43 -4.23 8.62
N PHE A 192 -24.14 -3.55 7.71
CA PHE A 192 -24.12 -2.08 7.66
C PHE A 192 -24.45 -1.47 9.03
N ALA A 193 -25.44 -2.04 9.73
CA ALA A 193 -25.82 -1.62 11.08
C ALA A 193 -24.66 -1.77 12.09
N ASN A 194 -23.96 -2.90 12.09
CA ASN A 194 -22.85 -3.14 13.01
C ASN A 194 -21.65 -2.24 12.69
N PHE A 195 -21.37 -2.01 11.40
CA PHE A 195 -20.26 -1.15 10.98
C PHE A 195 -20.47 0.30 11.42
N PHE A 196 -21.71 0.82 11.35
CA PHE A 196 -22.05 2.18 11.74
C PHE A 196 -22.64 2.32 13.16
N ALA A 197 -22.59 1.28 13.99
CA ALA A 197 -23.17 1.30 15.33
C ALA A 197 -22.65 2.44 16.23
N ALA A 198 -21.38 2.84 16.04
CA ALA A 198 -20.76 3.95 16.75
C ALA A 198 -21.17 5.35 16.22
N SER A 199 -21.99 5.42 15.17
CA SER A 199 -22.38 6.68 14.52
C SER A 199 -23.91 6.87 14.55
N PRO A 200 -24.45 7.57 15.56
CA PRO A 200 -25.89 7.79 15.71
C PRO A 200 -26.56 8.46 14.50
N ALA A 201 -25.81 9.28 13.75
CA ALA A 201 -26.30 9.95 12.55
C ALA A 201 -26.70 8.99 11.41
N HIS A 202 -26.18 7.75 11.44
CA HIS A 202 -26.44 6.73 10.44
C HIS A 202 -27.51 5.71 10.90
N ALA A 203 -28.10 5.89 12.07
CA ALA A 203 -29.18 5.04 12.55
C ALA A 203 -30.47 5.24 11.72
N GLY A 204 -31.14 4.14 11.35
CA GLY A 204 -32.43 4.18 10.65
C GLY A 204 -32.40 4.66 9.20
N GLN A 205 -31.22 4.79 8.58
CA GLN A 205 -31.08 5.18 7.19
C GLN A 205 -31.49 4.05 6.23
N ALA A 206 -32.10 4.39 5.10
CA ALA A 206 -32.39 3.42 4.04
C ALA A 206 -31.07 2.92 3.42
N VAL A 207 -30.93 1.60 3.32
CA VAL A 207 -29.76 0.94 2.71
C VAL A 207 -30.21 0.22 1.45
N PHE A 208 -29.64 0.59 0.31
CA PHE A 208 -29.92 -0.03 -0.98
C PHE A 208 -28.79 -0.99 -1.33
N ARG A 209 -29.13 -2.14 -1.94
CA ARG A 209 -28.15 -3.15 -2.34
C ARG A 209 -28.48 -3.63 -3.74
N LEU A 210 -27.53 -3.41 -4.65
CA LEU A 210 -27.59 -3.95 -6.00
C LEU A 210 -27.66 -5.49 -5.96
N GLN A 211 -28.71 -6.03 -6.56
CA GLN A 211 -28.90 -7.46 -6.77
C GLN A 211 -27.98 -7.98 -7.88
N PRO A 212 -27.68 -9.29 -7.93
CA PRO A 212 -26.92 -9.88 -9.03
C PRO A 212 -27.53 -9.64 -10.43
N SER A 213 -28.84 -9.36 -10.49
CA SER A 213 -29.59 -9.00 -11.69
C SER A 213 -29.37 -7.56 -12.17
N GLY A 214 -28.67 -6.72 -11.39
CA GLY A 214 -28.44 -5.30 -11.71
C GLY A 214 -29.58 -4.36 -11.28
N LEU A 215 -30.52 -4.83 -10.46
CA LEU A 215 -31.59 -4.01 -9.87
C LEU A 215 -31.21 -3.56 -8.45
N TRP A 216 -31.59 -2.34 -8.05
CA TRP A 216 -31.29 -1.75 -6.75
C TRP A 216 -32.28 -2.11 -5.64
#